data_AF-A0A4Y2JVX3-F1
#
_entry.id   AF-A0A4Y2JVX3-F1
#
_cell.length_a   1.000
_cell.length_b   1.000
_cell.length_c   1.000
_cell.angle_alpha   90.00
_cell.angle_beta   90.00
_cell.angle_gamma   90.00
#
_symmetry.space_group_name_H-M   'P 1'
#
loop_
_entity.id
_entity.type
_entity.pdbx_description
1 polymer ?
#
loop_
_entity_poly.entity_id
_entity_poly.type
_entity_poly.pdbx_seq_one_letter_code
_entity_poly.pdbx_strand_id
1 'polypeptide(L)'
;MNSVFHRELLASNEAGIWASTNNNNFMIWIDSESSLKAVSSFSTTSPLAQQIQAILLSHPSIQLGWIKAHVGHKGKEATHSFAKQVTSVGQHPAISSSKKPS
;
A
#
# COMPACT_ATOMS: atom_id res chain seq x y z
N MET A 1 1.25 -19.66 -4.18
CA MET A 1 1.86 -18.88 -5.28
C MET A 1 2.32 -17.54 -4.72
N ASN A 2 3.58 -17.14 -4.92
CA ASN A 2 4.21 -15.93 -4.36
C ASN A 2 4.66 -15.00 -5.50
N SER A 3 3.72 -14.53 -6.32
CA SER A 3 4.04 -13.50 -7.32
C SER A 3 4.09 -12.13 -6.65
N VAL A 4 5.07 -11.31 -7.02
CA VAL A 4 5.20 -9.91 -6.58
C VAL A 4 3.89 -9.14 -6.81
N PHE A 5 3.27 -9.33 -7.97
CA PHE A 5 1.96 -8.78 -8.32
C PHE A 5 0.86 -9.13 -7.32
N HIS A 6 0.82 -10.38 -6.83
CA HIS A 6 -0.21 -10.81 -5.88
C HIS A 6 0.01 -10.18 -4.49
N ARG A 7 1.26 -10.06 -4.05
CA ARG A 7 1.61 -9.45 -2.76
C ARG A 7 1.31 -7.95 -2.73
N GLU A 8 1.64 -7.24 -3.80
CA GLU A 8 1.37 -5.80 -3.92
C GLU A 8 -0.13 -5.50 -3.93
N LEU A 9 -0.90 -6.26 -4.71
CA LEU A 9 -2.36 -6.11 -4.73
C LEU A 9 -2.99 -6.44 -3.37
N LEU A 10 -2.48 -7.46 -2.68
CA LEU A 10 -2.97 -7.80 -1.34
C LEU A 10 -2.69 -6.68 -0.33
N ALA A 11 -1.46 -6.16 -0.29
CA ALA A 11 -1.08 -5.06 0.59
C ALA A 11 -1.90 -3.79 0.31
N SER A 12 -2.15 -3.49 -0.98
CA SER A 12 -2.99 -2.36 -1.40
C SER A 12 -4.45 -2.52 -0.95
N ASN A 13 -4.97 -3.75 -1.02
CA ASN A 13 -6.31 -4.08 -0.57
C ASN A 13 -6.47 -3.92 0.95
N GLU A 14 -5.53 -4.44 1.74
CA GLU A 14 -5.52 -4.28 3.20
C GLU A 14 -5.43 -2.81 3.62
N ALA A 15 -4.58 -2.03 2.95
CA ALA A 15 -4.48 -0.59 3.19
C ALA A 15 -5.79 0.14 2.85
N GLY A 16 -6.46 -0.23 1.75
CA GLY A 16 -7.77 0.28 1.38
C GLY A 16 -8.84 -0.04 2.41
N ILE A 17 -8.89 -1.29 2.90
CA ILE A 17 -9.84 -1.71 3.95
C ILE A 17 -9.58 -0.91 5.23
N TRP A 18 -8.32 -0.78 5.65
CA TRP A 18 -7.97 0.00 6.83
C TRP A 18 -8.37 1.48 6.66
N ALA A 19 -8.09 2.10 5.51
CA ALA A 19 -8.47 3.47 5.25
C ALA A 19 -10.01 3.66 5.23
N SER A 20 -10.75 2.70 4.68
CA SER A 20 -12.22 2.73 4.63
C SER A 20 -12.85 2.68 6.02
N THR A 21 -12.25 1.94 6.95
CA THR A 21 -12.78 1.82 8.32
C THR A 21 -12.43 3.01 9.21
N ASN A 22 -11.36 3.75 8.89
CA ASN A 22 -10.90 4.89 9.67
C ASN A 22 -11.35 6.25 9.09
N ASN A 23 -12.11 6.27 7.99
CA ASN A 23 -12.55 7.47 7.25
C ASN A 23 -11.42 8.49 6.99
N ASN A 24 -10.18 8.01 6.86
CA ASN A 24 -9.02 8.85 6.66
C ASN A 24 -8.90 9.21 5.18
N ASN A 25 -8.43 10.43 4.91
CA ASN A 25 -7.89 10.73 3.59
C ASN A 25 -6.61 9.92 3.43
N PHE A 26 -6.61 8.98 2.49
CA PHE A 26 -5.53 8.02 2.33
C PHE A 26 -5.26 7.82 0.85
N MET A 27 -3.98 7.66 0.50
CA MET A 27 -3.57 7.36 -0.86
C MET A 27 -2.98 5.95 -0.92
N ILE A 28 -3.62 5.07 -1.68
CA ILE A 28 -3.10 3.74 -2.00
C ILE A 28 -2.03 3.91 -3.08
N TRP A 29 -0.81 3.52 -2.77
CA TRP A 29 0.30 3.58 -3.73
C TRP A 29 0.53 2.24 -4.38
N ILE A 30 0.44 2.21 -5.70
CA ILE A 30 0.83 1.05 -6.52
C ILE A 30 2.15 1.37 -7.21
N ASP A 31 3.12 0.46 -7.13
CA ASP A 31 4.44 0.58 -7.75
C ASP A 31 4.57 -0.26 -9.04
N SER A 32 3.77 -1.31 -9.17
CA SER A 32 3.72 -2.19 -10.34
C SER A 32 2.72 -1.75 -11.40
N GLU A 33 3.20 -1.62 -12.63
CA GLU A 33 2.37 -1.29 -13.79
C GLU A 33 1.25 -2.32 -14.02
N SER A 34 1.53 -3.60 -13.78
CA SER A 34 0.53 -4.67 -13.88
C SER A 34 -0.58 -4.51 -12.84
N SER A 35 -0.21 -4.19 -11.59
CA SER A 35 -1.15 -3.96 -10.49
C SER A 35 -2.01 -2.73 -10.76
N LEU A 36 -1.42 -1.66 -11.30
CA LEU A 36 -2.14 -0.44 -11.68
C LEU A 36 -3.13 -0.74 -12.80
N LYS A 37 -2.69 -1.42 -13.86
CA LYS A 37 -3.58 -1.86 -14.95
C LYS A 37 -4.73 -2.72 -14.45
N ALA A 38 -4.48 -3.62 -13.51
CA ALA A 38 -5.51 -4.48 -12.94
C ALA A 38 -6.54 -3.68 -12.14
N VAL A 39 -6.12 -2.69 -11.34
CA VAL A 39 -7.03 -1.86 -10.53
C VAL A 39 -7.74 -0.81 -11.38
N SER A 40 -7.10 -0.24 -12.40
CA SER A 40 -7.73 0.74 -13.30
C SER A 40 -8.62 0.12 -14.37
N SER A 41 -8.55 -1.20 -14.58
CA SER A 41 -9.38 -1.89 -15.57
C SER A 41 -10.72 -2.34 -14.99
N PHE A 42 -11.81 -1.84 -15.57
CA PHE A 42 -13.18 -2.29 -15.27
C PHE A 42 -13.45 -3.75 -15.70
N SER A 43 -12.61 -4.32 -16.57
CA SER A 43 -12.73 -5.71 -17.04
C SER A 43 -11.74 -6.66 -16.34
N THR A 44 -11.20 -6.28 -15.18
CA THR A 44 -10.24 -7.11 -14.45
C THR A 44 -10.90 -8.39 -13.92
N THR A 45 -10.22 -9.52 -14.09
CA THR A 45 -10.63 -10.82 -13.54
C THR A 45 -10.04 -11.09 -12.16
N SER A 46 -9.16 -10.20 -11.67
CA SER A 46 -8.52 -10.35 -10.36
C SER A 46 -9.48 -9.93 -9.24
N PRO A 47 -9.89 -10.83 -8.33
CA PRO A 47 -10.81 -10.49 -7.24
C PRO A 47 -10.27 -9.38 -6.32
N LEU A 48 -8.95 -9.37 -6.07
CA LEU A 48 -8.30 -8.33 -5.27
C LEU A 48 -8.40 -6.95 -5.91
N ALA A 49 -8.24 -6.88 -7.24
CA ALA A 49 -8.35 -5.62 -7.96
C ALA A 49 -9.79 -5.10 -7.97
N GLN A 50 -10.79 -5.98 -8.09
CA GLN A 50 -12.21 -5.62 -7.98
C GLN A 50 -12.55 -5.07 -6.59
N GLN A 51 -12.00 -5.67 -5.53
CA GLN A 51 -12.20 -5.18 -4.16
C GLN A 51 -11.57 -3.79 -3.95
N ILE A 52 -10.36 -3.55 -4.46
CA ILE A 52 -9.73 -2.21 -4.39
C ILE A 52 -10.59 -1.19 -5.14
N GLN A 53 -11.09 -1.53 -6.33
CA GLN A 53 -12.01 -0.66 -7.07
C GLN A 53 -13.28 -0.35 -6.27
N ALA A 54 -13.89 -1.35 -5.65
CA ALA A 54 -15.08 -1.15 -4.82
C ALA A 54 -14.82 -0.21 -3.63
N ILE A 55 -13.65 -0.31 -2.99
CA ILE A 55 -13.25 0.59 -1.91
C ILE A 55 -13.09 2.02 -2.42
N LEU A 56 -12.38 2.21 -3.54
CA LEU A 56 -12.18 3.53 -4.16
C LEU A 56 -13.50 4.18 -4.58
N LEU A 57 -14.45 3.39 -5.09
CA LEU A 57 -15.78 3.87 -5.50
C LEU A 57 -16.67 4.23 -4.30
N SER A 58 -16.55 3.51 -3.19
CA SER A 58 -17.36 3.74 -1.98
C SER A 58 -16.79 4.83 -1.07
N HIS A 59 -15.48 5.08 -1.13
CA HIS A 59 -14.78 6.03 -0.25
C HIS A 59 -14.01 7.06 -1.07
N PRO A 60 -14.64 8.20 -1.46
CA PRO A 60 -13.99 9.21 -2.29
C PRO A 60 -12.82 9.93 -1.61
N SER A 61 -12.65 9.77 -0.29
CA SER A 61 -11.47 10.23 0.45
C SER A 61 -10.24 9.35 0.23
N ILE A 62 -10.42 8.15 -0.34
CA ILE A 62 -9.33 7.23 -0.66
C ILE A 62 -8.97 7.41 -2.13
N GLN A 63 -7.72 7.78 -2.38
CA GLN A 63 -7.21 8.03 -3.72
C GLN A 63 -6.24 6.93 -4.14
N LEU A 64 -6.12 6.72 -5.44
CA LEU A 64 -5.15 5.81 -6.02
C LEU A 64 -3.98 6.60 -6.60
N GLY A 65 -2.78 6.36 -6.08
CA GLY A 65 -1.52 6.93 -6.54
C GLY A 65 -0.65 5.88 -7.23
N TRP A 66 0.11 6.31 -8.23
CA TRP A 66 1.12 5.49 -8.91
C TRP A 66 2.52 5.98 -8.57
N ILE A 67 3.35 5.11 -8.01
CA ILE A 67 4.80 5.33 -7.90
C ILE A 67 5.46 4.59 -9.05
N LYS A 68 6.27 5.29 -9.83
CA LYS A 68 7.00 4.67 -10.93
C LYS A 68 8.13 3.80 -10.36
N ALA A 69 7.91 2.49 -10.23
CA ALA A 69 9.01 1.56 -10.04
C ALA A 69 9.95 1.69 -11.23
N HIS A 70 11.22 1.98 -10.93
CA HIS A 70 12.36 2.19 -11.82
C HIS A 70 12.13 1.87 -13.30
N VAL A 71 11.80 2.89 -14.09
CA VAL A 71 11.94 2.80 -15.55
C VAL A 71 13.40 3.00 -15.90
N GLY A 72 14.08 1.86 -16.01
CA GLY A 72 15.29 1.69 -16.82
C GLY A 72 16.53 2.45 -16.37
N HIS A 73 17.31 1.85 -15.47
CA HIS A 73 18.75 1.93 -15.61
C HIS A 73 19.35 0.54 -15.43
N LYS A 74 20.16 0.13 -16.42
CA LYS A 74 21.12 -0.96 -16.25
C LYS A 74 21.90 -0.70 -14.97
N GLY A 75 21.82 -1.65 -14.03
CA GLY A 75 22.74 -1.76 -12.91
C GLY A 75 22.17 -1.30 -11.59
N LYS A 76 21.99 -2.30 -10.72
CA LYS A 76 22.25 -2.28 -9.27
C LYS A 76 21.39 -1.37 -8.38
N GLU A 77 20.77 -2.06 -7.42
CA GLU A 77 20.69 -1.62 -6.00
C GLU A 77 19.84 -0.40 -5.69
N ALA A 78 18.53 -0.49 -5.91
CA ALA A 78 17.55 0.44 -5.34
C ALA A 78 16.39 -0.26 -4.60
N THR A 79 16.65 -1.45 -4.06
CA THR A 79 15.62 -2.32 -3.47
C THR A 79 15.29 -2.03 -2.01
N HIS A 80 15.76 -0.93 -1.41
CA HIS A 80 15.60 -0.75 0.05
C HIS A 80 15.49 0.69 0.55
N SER A 81 14.61 1.50 -0.05
CA SER A 81 14.39 2.86 0.47
C SER A 81 12.95 3.22 0.81
N PHE A 82 11.94 2.44 0.38
CA PHE A 82 10.54 2.84 0.61
C PHE A 82 9.81 2.10 1.75
N ALA A 83 10.31 0.96 2.21
CA ALA A 83 9.79 0.28 3.40
C ALA A 83 10.04 1.04 4.72
N LYS A 84 10.70 2.20 4.67
CA LYS A 84 11.09 2.99 5.84
C LYS A 84 10.27 4.26 6.07
N GLN A 85 9.35 4.62 5.17
CA GLN A 85 8.54 5.85 5.31
C GLN A 85 7.07 5.61 5.71
N VAL A 86 6.60 4.36 5.84
CA VAL A 86 5.25 4.04 6.33
C VAL A 86 5.27 3.56 7.80
N THR A 87 6.30 3.92 8.56
CA THR A 87 6.32 3.78 10.02
C THR A 87 6.78 5.08 10.68
N SER A 88 6.05 6.16 10.39
CA SER A 88 6.13 7.39 11.19
C SER A 88 4.77 8.07 11.32
N VAL A 89 3.70 7.26 11.42
CA VAL A 89 2.42 7.71 11.98
C VAL A 89 2.02 6.67 13.02
N GLY A 90 2.70 6.72 14.16
CA GLY A 90 2.54 5.74 15.23
C GLY A 90 3.58 5.88 16.33
N GLN A 91 4.00 7.11 16.65
CA GLN A 91 4.83 7.37 17.82
C GLN A 91 3.98 8.13 18.83
N HIS A 92 3.19 7.36 19.58
CA HIS A 92 2.68 7.80 20.88
C HIS A 92 3.90 8.17 21.76
N PRO A 93 3.96 9.36 22.38
CA PRO A 93 4.94 9.60 23.42
C PRO A 93 4.42 8.96 24.71
N ALA A 94 4.80 7.70 24.95
CA ALA A 94 4.73 7.13 26.28
C ALA A 94 6.05 7.45 27.01
N ILE A 95 6.01 8.55 27.73
CA ILE A 95 6.99 8.90 28.76
C ILE A 95 6.74 7.96 29.95
N SER A 96 7.79 7.23 30.38
CA SER A 96 8.18 7.00 31.79
C SER A 96 8.63 5.56 32.13
N SER A 97 9.89 5.53 32.60
CA SER A 97 10.43 4.75 33.73
C SER A 97 10.56 3.22 33.66
N SER A 98 11.79 2.80 33.35
CA SER A 98 12.64 1.88 34.12
C SER A 98 12.04 1.17 35.36
N LYS A 99 12.04 -0.18 35.35
CA LYS A 99 12.72 -0.97 36.40
C LYS A 99 12.98 -2.42 35.94
N LYS A 100 14.24 -2.83 36.07
CA LYS A 100 14.77 -4.19 35.90
C LYS A 100 14.43 -5.03 37.15
N PRO A 101 14.14 -6.32 37.04
CA PRO A 101 14.37 -7.24 38.14
C PRO A 101 15.60 -8.11 37.87
N SER A 102 16.37 -8.26 38.94
CA SER A 102 17.43 -9.24 39.22
C SER A 102 16.90 -10.67 39.30
#